data_AF-A0A7L3G1U3-F1
#
_entry.id   AF-A0A7L3G1U3-F1
#
_cell.length_a   1.000
_cell.length_b   1.000
_cell.length_c   1.000
_cell.angle_alpha   90.00
_cell.angle_beta   90.00
_cell.angle_gamma   90.00
#
_symmetry.space_group_name_H-M   'P 1'
#
loop_
_entity.id
_entity.type
_entity.pdbx_description
1 polymer ?
#
loop_
_entity_poly.entity_id
_entity_poly.type
_entity_poly.pdbx_seq_one_letter_code
_entity_poly.pdbx_strand_id
1 'polypeptide(L)'
;QRDFIIQTGDPMGTGRGGESIFCQLYGDQARFFEAEKVPRIKHKKKGTVSMVNNGNDQHGSQFLITTGENLDYLDGVHTVFGEVTEGMDVLKTINETFVDKDFIPYQDIRINHTVILDDPFEDPPGLSVPDRSPEPTKEQLDSGRIGADEEIDDLKGRSADEIEEVQAEKEAKTRAILLEM
;
A
#
# COMPACT_ATOMS: atom_id res chain seq x y z
N GLN A 1 1.13 -8.84 1.37
CA GLN A 1 1.43 -10.08 2.15
C GLN A 1 2.31 -9.71 3.34
N ARG A 2 2.07 -10.29 4.52
CA ARG A 2 2.85 -10.00 5.73
C ARG A 2 4.32 -10.42 5.61
N ASP A 3 5.21 -9.56 6.11
CA ASP A 3 6.67 -9.72 6.13
C ASP A 3 7.30 -9.99 4.75
N PHE A 4 6.63 -9.47 3.70
CA PHE A 4 7.09 -9.56 2.33
C PHE A 4 7.01 -8.19 1.65
N ILE A 5 5.88 -7.86 1.04
CA ILE A 5 5.66 -6.59 0.33
C ILE A 5 4.24 -6.06 0.55
N ILE A 6 4.13 -4.74 0.43
CA ILE A 6 2.90 -3.98 0.20
C ILE A 6 2.94 -3.53 -1.27
N GLN A 7 1.89 -3.82 -2.05
CA GLN A 7 1.78 -3.40 -3.45
C GLN A 7 0.64 -2.38 -3.58
N THR A 8 0.87 -1.32 -4.35
CA THR A 8 -0.11 -0.24 -4.59
C THR A 8 0.19 0.47 -5.92
N GLY A 9 -0.50 1.58 -6.20
CA GLY A 9 -0.29 2.39 -7.41
C GLY A 9 -1.12 1.93 -8.61
N ASP A 10 -2.13 1.09 -8.41
CA ASP A 10 -3.19 0.82 -9.39
C ASP A 10 -4.41 1.68 -9.07
N PRO A 11 -4.72 2.74 -9.86
CA PRO A 11 -5.91 3.56 -9.65
C PRO A 11 -7.21 2.78 -9.72
N MET A 12 -7.28 1.64 -10.41
CA MET A 12 -8.49 0.83 -10.50
C MET A 12 -8.66 -0.14 -9.33
N GLY A 13 -7.62 -0.34 -8.50
CA GLY A 13 -7.66 -1.28 -7.37
C GLY A 13 -7.77 -2.76 -7.77
N THR A 14 -7.53 -3.09 -9.04
CA THR A 14 -7.67 -4.46 -9.58
C THR A 14 -6.39 -5.29 -9.47
N GLY A 15 -5.25 -4.63 -9.23
CA GLY A 15 -3.91 -5.19 -9.30
C GLY A 15 -3.35 -5.31 -10.73
N ARG A 16 -4.14 -4.97 -11.76
CA ARG A 16 -3.78 -5.11 -13.18
C ARG A 16 -3.74 -3.78 -13.94
N GLY A 17 -4.22 -2.70 -13.32
CA GLY A 17 -4.24 -1.37 -13.93
C GLY A 17 -2.96 -0.58 -13.66
N GLY A 18 -3.03 0.72 -13.89
CA GLY A 18 -1.90 1.63 -13.72
C GLY A 18 -1.11 1.87 -15.01
N GLU A 19 -0.80 3.13 -15.26
CA GLU A 19 -0.18 3.61 -16.49
C GLU A 19 0.85 4.67 -16.12
N SER A 20 1.90 4.81 -16.92
CA SER A 20 2.91 5.85 -16.72
C SER A 20 2.38 7.24 -17.08
N ILE A 21 3.05 8.28 -16.59
CA ILE A 21 2.78 9.68 -16.98
C ILE A 21 2.92 9.89 -18.50
N PHE A 22 3.74 9.08 -19.18
CA PHE A 22 3.97 9.18 -20.61
C PHE A 22 2.72 8.84 -21.43
N CYS A 23 1.78 8.08 -20.86
CA CYS A 23 0.48 7.85 -21.47
C CYS A 23 -0.30 9.16 -21.66
N GLN A 24 -0.25 10.05 -20.66
CA GLN A 24 -0.92 11.35 -20.72
C GLN A 24 -0.24 12.28 -21.73
N LEU A 25 1.09 12.18 -21.85
CA LEU A 25 1.88 13.05 -22.72
C LEU A 25 1.86 12.61 -24.18
N TYR A 26 1.89 11.31 -24.44
CA TYR A 26 2.10 10.76 -25.77
C TYR A 26 0.97 9.85 -26.26
N GLY A 27 0.04 9.43 -25.40
CA GLY A 27 -1.07 8.53 -25.72
C GLY A 27 -0.82 7.07 -25.35
N ASP A 28 -1.78 6.21 -25.71
CA ASP A 28 -1.84 4.79 -25.29
C ASP A 28 -0.61 3.95 -25.65
N GLN A 29 0.17 4.33 -26.65
CA GLN A 29 1.41 3.63 -27.00
C GLN A 29 2.52 3.80 -25.93
N ALA A 30 2.39 4.80 -25.05
CA ALA A 30 3.36 5.12 -23.99
C ALA A 30 2.81 4.78 -22.59
N ARG A 31 1.89 3.82 -22.50
CA ARG A 31 1.34 3.33 -21.21
C ARG A 31 2.39 2.81 -20.25
N PHE A 32 3.49 2.26 -20.78
CA PHE A 32 4.58 1.71 -20.00
C PHE A 32 5.93 2.23 -20.48
N PHE A 33 6.92 2.21 -19.58
CA PHE A 33 8.31 2.55 -19.89
C PHE A 33 9.25 1.39 -19.50
N GLU A 34 10.45 1.36 -20.08
CA GLU A 34 11.40 0.26 -19.84
C GLU A 34 11.97 0.28 -18.42
N ALA A 35 12.18 -0.92 -17.85
CA ALA A 35 12.84 -1.09 -16.56
C ALA A 35 14.33 -0.71 -16.62
N GLU A 36 14.84 -0.16 -15.52
CA GLU A 36 16.28 0.12 -15.40
C GLU A 36 17.03 -1.19 -15.13
N LYS A 37 17.90 -1.56 -16.08
CA LYS A 37 18.55 -2.89 -16.08
C LYS A 37 19.70 -3.03 -15.07
N VAL A 38 20.18 -1.94 -14.49
CA VAL A 38 21.33 -1.93 -13.57
C VAL A 38 20.94 -1.24 -12.26
N PRO A 39 20.11 -1.89 -11.42
CA PRO A 39 19.70 -1.30 -10.16
C PRO A 39 20.92 -1.10 -9.25
N ARG A 40 21.16 0.15 -8.84
CA ARG A 40 22.24 0.51 -7.91
C ARG A 40 21.89 0.11 -6.47
N ILE A 41 20.60 -0.03 -6.19
CA ILE A 41 20.02 -0.31 -4.88
C ILE A 41 19.35 -1.70 -4.94
N LYS A 42 19.44 -2.44 -3.84
CA LYS A 42 18.92 -3.81 -3.70
C LYS A 42 17.88 -3.89 -2.59
N HIS A 43 17.00 -4.88 -2.64
CA HIS A 43 15.93 -5.11 -1.66
C HIS A 43 16.45 -5.74 -0.34
N LYS A 44 17.48 -5.13 0.26
CA LYS A 44 18.12 -5.68 1.47
C LYS A 44 17.37 -5.37 2.76
N LYS A 45 16.72 -4.21 2.84
CA LYS A 45 16.07 -3.71 4.05
C LYS A 45 14.57 -3.47 3.84
N LYS A 46 13.84 -3.45 4.94
CA LYS A 46 12.45 -2.98 4.98
C LYS A 46 12.37 -1.52 4.55
N GLY A 47 11.25 -1.14 3.96
CA GLY A 47 11.00 0.22 3.46
C GLY A 47 11.67 0.51 2.11
N THR A 48 12.24 -0.48 1.42
CA THR A 48 12.72 -0.27 0.05
C THR A 48 11.52 -0.09 -0.89
N VAL A 49 11.57 0.90 -1.78
CA VAL A 49 10.48 1.23 -2.71
C VAL A 49 10.93 0.93 -4.14
N SER A 50 10.15 0.12 -4.86
CA SER A 50 10.48 -0.31 -6.22
C SER A 50 9.28 -0.38 -7.14
N MET A 51 9.50 -0.24 -8.45
CA MET A 51 8.45 -0.39 -9.46
C MET A 51 8.01 -1.85 -9.61
N VAL A 52 6.70 -2.06 -9.81
CA VAL A 52 6.17 -3.37 -10.20
C VAL A 52 6.44 -3.56 -11.70
N ASN A 53 6.99 -4.72 -12.05
CA ASN A 53 7.19 -5.12 -13.43
C ASN A 53 5.89 -5.75 -13.96
N ASN A 54 5.46 -5.36 -15.15
CA ASN A 54 4.23 -5.88 -15.78
C ASN A 54 4.42 -7.26 -16.45
N GLY A 55 5.60 -7.86 -16.36
CA GLY A 55 5.97 -9.14 -16.96
C GLY A 55 6.73 -9.03 -18.30
N ASN A 56 6.91 -7.81 -18.82
CA ASN A 56 7.62 -7.55 -20.08
C ASN A 56 8.84 -6.63 -19.91
N ASP A 57 9.42 -6.58 -18.71
CA ASP A 57 10.49 -5.63 -18.35
C ASP A 57 10.08 -4.16 -18.55
N GLN A 58 8.81 -3.88 -18.27
CA GLN A 58 8.24 -2.56 -18.31
C GLN A 58 7.52 -2.19 -17.01
N HIS A 59 7.40 -0.89 -16.78
CA HIS A 59 6.79 -0.29 -15.61
C HIS A 59 5.65 0.65 -16.00
N GLY A 60 4.64 0.71 -15.13
CA GLY A 60 3.52 1.65 -15.19
C GLY A 60 3.53 2.58 -13.98
N SER A 61 2.40 2.70 -13.28
CA SER A 61 2.31 3.44 -12.01
C SER A 61 2.38 2.57 -10.75
N GLN A 62 2.30 1.25 -10.89
CA GLN A 62 2.32 0.35 -9.73
C GLN A 62 3.72 0.27 -9.13
N PHE A 63 3.78 0.33 -7.80
CA PHE A 63 5.01 0.19 -7.02
C PHE A 63 4.75 -0.66 -5.78
N LEU A 64 5.83 -1.16 -5.20
CA LEU A 64 5.81 -1.94 -3.97
C LEU A 64 6.75 -1.34 -2.92
N ILE A 65 6.43 -1.62 -1.66
CA ILE A 65 7.25 -1.28 -0.49
C ILE A 65 7.56 -2.57 0.25
N THR A 66 8.83 -2.82 0.56
CA THR A 66 9.25 -4.02 1.28
C THR A 66 8.90 -3.95 2.77
N THR A 67 8.33 -5.02 3.31
CA THR A 67 8.12 -5.20 4.76
C THR A 67 8.95 -6.35 5.32
N GLY A 68 9.54 -7.17 4.44
CA GLY A 68 10.58 -8.15 4.74
C GLY A 68 12.00 -7.61 4.50
N GLU A 69 12.99 -8.38 4.91
CA GLU A 69 14.43 -8.11 4.69
C GLU A 69 15.03 -9.14 3.72
N ASN A 70 16.14 -8.78 3.08
CA ASN A 70 16.90 -9.65 2.18
C ASN A 70 16.04 -10.32 1.08
N LEU A 71 15.21 -9.53 0.40
CA LEU A 71 14.33 -9.98 -0.68
C LEU A 71 15.07 -9.96 -2.02
N ASP A 72 16.27 -10.54 -2.08
CA ASP A 72 17.19 -10.45 -3.22
C ASP A 72 16.61 -11.02 -4.53
N TYR A 73 15.59 -11.88 -4.45
CA TYR A 73 14.88 -12.42 -5.62
C TYR A 73 13.99 -11.39 -6.34
N LEU A 74 13.73 -10.23 -5.73
CA LEU A 74 13.08 -9.10 -6.39
C LEU A 74 14.07 -8.26 -7.20
N ASP A 75 15.37 -8.36 -6.93
CA ASP A 75 16.40 -7.61 -7.64
C ASP A 75 16.46 -8.01 -9.12
N GLY A 76 16.56 -7.01 -9.99
CA GLY A 76 16.62 -7.21 -11.45
C GLY A 76 15.26 -7.49 -12.11
N VAL A 77 14.21 -7.78 -11.32
CA VAL A 77 12.83 -7.84 -11.78
C VAL A 77 12.12 -6.52 -11.47
N HIS A 78 12.25 -6.06 -10.23
CA HIS A 78 11.66 -4.83 -9.72
C HIS A 78 12.74 -3.75 -9.58
N THR A 79 12.54 -2.61 -10.23
CA THR A 79 13.51 -1.51 -10.21
C THR A 79 13.35 -0.70 -8.93
N VAL A 80 14.35 -0.75 -8.05
CA VAL A 80 14.39 0.09 -6.84
C VAL A 80 14.67 1.53 -7.23
N PHE A 81 13.82 2.45 -6.78
CA PHE A 81 13.97 3.88 -7.04
C PHE A 81 13.99 4.74 -5.76
N GLY A 82 13.74 4.16 -4.58
CA GLY A 82 13.76 4.90 -3.34
C GLY A 82 13.69 4.03 -2.09
N GLU A 83 13.64 4.70 -0.94
CA GLU A 83 13.46 4.08 0.37
C GLU A 83 12.63 4.99 1.28
N VAL A 84 11.88 4.38 2.18
CA VAL A 84 11.10 5.06 3.21
C VAL A 84 12.03 5.48 4.32
N THR A 85 12.09 6.79 4.57
CA THR A 85 12.92 7.41 5.61
C THR A 85 12.14 7.69 6.89
N GLU A 86 10.86 8.08 6.76
CA GLU A 86 9.94 8.38 7.85
C GLU A 86 8.63 7.58 7.69
N GLY A 87 7.94 7.27 8.80
CA GLY A 87 6.69 6.49 8.75
C GLY A 87 6.88 4.97 8.73
N MET A 88 8.00 4.46 9.24
CA MET A 88 8.24 3.01 9.36
C MET A 88 7.24 2.31 10.30
N ASP A 89 6.70 3.04 11.27
CA ASP A 89 5.60 2.61 12.14
C ASP A 89 4.30 2.44 11.36
N VAL A 90 3.98 3.34 10.43
CA VAL A 90 2.83 3.21 9.52
C VAL A 90 2.97 1.97 8.63
N LEU A 91 4.16 1.74 8.06
CA LEU A 91 4.44 0.51 7.30
C LEU A 91 4.26 -0.74 8.15
N LYS A 92 4.69 -0.71 9.42
CA LYS A 92 4.50 -1.82 10.36
C LYS A 92 3.00 -2.07 10.60
N THR A 93 2.22 -1.02 10.82
CA THR A 93 0.75 -1.12 10.98
C THR A 93 0.11 -1.74 9.74
N ILE A 94 0.48 -1.27 8.53
CA ILE A 94 -0.04 -1.86 7.28
C ILE A 94 0.33 -3.34 7.17
N ASN A 95 1.56 -3.70 7.52
CA ASN A 95 2.05 -5.09 7.48
C ASN A 95 1.29 -6.03 8.44
N GLU A 96 0.73 -5.50 9.53
CA GLU A 96 -0.02 -6.24 10.54
C GLU A 96 -1.53 -6.35 10.23
N THR A 97 -2.00 -5.71 9.15
CA THR A 97 -3.42 -5.74 8.77
C THR A 97 -3.89 -7.14 8.37
N PHE A 98 -5.16 -7.42 8.66
CA PHE A 98 -5.78 -8.66 8.23
C PHE A 98 -6.11 -8.60 6.74
N VAL A 99 -5.71 -9.64 6.03
CA VAL A 99 -5.93 -9.79 4.59
C VAL A 99 -6.73 -11.06 4.32
N ASP A 100 -7.43 -11.08 3.18
CA ASP A 100 -8.12 -12.26 2.69
C ASP A 100 -7.15 -13.27 2.03
N LYS A 101 -7.72 -14.27 1.35
CA LYS A 101 -6.97 -15.33 0.66
C LYS A 101 -6.17 -14.83 -0.54
N ASP A 102 -6.57 -13.70 -1.13
CA ASP A 102 -5.92 -13.07 -2.27
C ASP A 102 -4.94 -11.96 -1.82
N PHE A 103 -4.66 -11.89 -0.51
CA PHE A 103 -3.78 -10.92 0.15
C PHE A 103 -4.27 -9.46 0.06
N ILE A 104 -5.57 -9.25 -0.11
CA ILE A 104 -6.17 -7.92 -0.12
C ILE A 104 -6.67 -7.61 1.30
N PRO A 105 -6.36 -6.44 1.89
CA PRO A 105 -6.80 -6.04 3.23
C PRO A 105 -8.33 -6.05 3.41
N TYR A 106 -8.84 -6.51 4.56
CA TYR A 106 -10.29 -6.46 4.86
C TYR A 106 -10.83 -5.04 5.05
N GLN A 107 -9.97 -4.15 5.55
CA GLN A 107 -10.23 -2.72 5.62
C GLN A 107 -9.38 -2.02 4.58
N ASP A 108 -10.01 -1.15 3.79
CA ASP A 108 -9.32 -0.44 2.72
C ASP A 108 -8.22 0.49 3.26
N ILE A 109 -7.05 0.45 2.65
CA ILE A 109 -5.91 1.33 2.97
C ILE A 109 -5.66 2.21 1.75
N ARG A 110 -5.75 3.53 1.92
CA ARG A 110 -5.72 4.49 0.82
C ARG A 110 -4.65 5.55 1.01
N ILE A 111 -4.09 6.01 -0.12
CA ILE A 111 -3.24 7.20 -0.19
C ILE A 111 -4.17 8.38 -0.45
N ASN A 112 -4.31 9.26 0.54
CA ASN A 112 -5.20 10.42 0.42
C ASN A 112 -4.52 11.56 -0.35
N HIS A 113 -3.27 11.86 0.00
CA HIS A 113 -2.51 12.97 -0.57
C HIS A 113 -1.04 12.60 -0.74
N THR A 114 -0.43 13.12 -1.80
CA THR A 114 1.01 13.02 -2.06
C THR A 114 1.56 14.44 -2.17
N VAL A 115 2.63 14.73 -1.43
CA VAL A 115 3.30 16.04 -1.43
C VAL A 115 4.75 15.83 -1.87
N ILE A 116 5.17 16.57 -2.89
CA ILE A 116 6.55 16.59 -3.35
C ILE A 116 7.31 17.62 -2.52
N LEU A 117 8.26 17.18 -1.70
CA LEU A 117 9.03 18.05 -0.80
C LEU A 117 10.16 18.77 -1.51
N ASP A 118 10.81 18.08 -2.45
CA ASP A 118 11.89 18.59 -3.28
C ASP A 118 11.74 17.96 -4.66
N ASP A 119 11.57 18.79 -5.68
CA ASP A 119 11.47 18.37 -7.08
C ASP A 119 12.76 18.76 -7.82
N PRO A 120 13.66 17.81 -8.09
CA PRO A 120 14.90 18.10 -8.79
C PRO A 120 14.73 18.18 -10.31
N PHE A 121 13.53 17.91 -10.85
CA PHE A 121 13.28 17.87 -12.29
C PHE A 121 12.29 18.95 -12.72
N GLU A 122 12.43 19.41 -13.97
CA GLU A 122 11.42 20.30 -14.57
C GLU A 122 10.24 19.47 -15.09
N ASP A 123 9.04 20.03 -14.96
CA ASP A 123 7.83 19.40 -15.50
C ASP A 123 7.92 19.23 -17.02
N PRO A 124 7.60 18.04 -17.56
CA PRO A 124 7.59 17.82 -19.00
C PRO A 124 6.49 18.67 -19.68
N PRO A 125 6.74 19.16 -20.90
CA PRO A 125 5.77 19.98 -21.61
C PRO A 125 4.49 19.19 -21.89
N GLY A 126 3.35 19.80 -21.60
CA GLY A 126 2.03 19.19 -21.77
C GLY A 126 1.52 18.41 -20.55
N LEU A 127 2.29 18.33 -19.47
CA LEU A 127 1.80 17.78 -18.20
C LEU A 127 0.76 18.73 -17.59
N SER A 128 -0.45 18.24 -17.39
CA SER A 128 -1.49 18.95 -16.64
C SER A 128 -1.50 18.48 -15.20
N VAL A 129 -0.85 19.23 -14.31
CA VAL A 129 -0.87 18.96 -12.87
C VAL A 129 -2.22 19.39 -12.29
N PRO A 130 -2.96 18.50 -11.60
CA PRO A 130 -4.22 18.86 -10.97
C PRO A 130 -3.98 19.72 -9.71
N ASP A 131 -4.84 20.70 -9.47
CA ASP A 131 -4.76 21.60 -8.30
C ASP A 131 -4.95 20.89 -6.95
N ARG A 132 -5.48 19.66 -6.96
CA ARG A 132 -5.74 18.85 -5.77
C ARG A 132 -5.68 17.36 -6.09
N SER A 133 -5.49 16.54 -5.06
CA SER A 133 -5.60 15.09 -5.17
C SER A 133 -7.01 14.69 -5.65
N PRO A 134 -7.11 13.69 -6.54
CA PRO A 134 -8.40 13.23 -7.04
C PRO A 134 -9.21 12.60 -5.91
N GLU A 135 -10.51 12.88 -5.88
CA GLU A 135 -11.43 12.18 -4.98
C GLU A 135 -11.66 10.75 -5.48
N PRO A 136 -11.84 9.78 -4.56
CA PRO A 136 -12.15 8.41 -4.96
C PRO A 136 -13.50 8.36 -5.68
N THR A 137 -13.58 7.54 -6.72
CA THR A 137 -14.84 7.27 -7.43
C THR A 137 -15.79 6.46 -6.55
N LYS A 138 -17.09 6.50 -6.88
CA LYS A 138 -18.10 5.69 -6.17
C LYS A 138 -17.80 4.20 -6.23
N GLU A 139 -17.30 3.72 -7.36
CA GLU A 139 -16.91 2.32 -7.57
C GLU A 139 -15.73 1.93 -6.69
N GLN A 140 -14.77 2.83 -6.49
CA GLN A 140 -13.66 2.60 -5.55
C GLN A 140 -14.16 2.55 -4.10
N LEU A 141 -15.15 3.37 -3.73
CA LEU A 141 -15.73 3.37 -2.38
C LEU A 141 -16.62 2.15 -2.11
N ASP A 142 -17.28 1.62 -3.14
CA ASP A 142 -18.13 0.42 -3.06
C ASP A 142 -17.32 -0.86 -3.36
N SER A 143 -16.18 -1.01 -2.67
CA SER A 143 -15.28 -2.17 -2.84
C SER A 143 -15.85 -3.46 -2.23
N GLY A 144 -17.00 -3.38 -1.54
CA GLY A 144 -17.57 -4.47 -0.73
C GLY A 144 -16.74 -4.78 0.52
N ARG A 145 -15.78 -3.93 0.88
CA ARG A 145 -14.91 -4.04 2.06
C ARG A 145 -15.23 -2.96 3.08
N ILE A 146 -14.62 -3.08 4.26
CA ILE A 146 -14.74 -2.06 5.31
C ILE A 146 -14.05 -0.79 4.78
N GLY A 147 -14.79 0.31 4.77
CA GLY A 147 -14.27 1.58 4.28
C GLY A 147 -13.05 2.04 5.10
N ALA A 148 -12.15 2.80 4.47
CA ALA A 148 -10.98 3.35 5.15
C ALA A 148 -11.37 4.23 6.35
N ASP A 149 -12.49 4.96 6.23
CA ASP A 149 -13.05 5.85 7.25
C ASP A 149 -14.10 5.17 8.15
N GLU A 150 -14.34 3.87 7.97
CA GLU A 150 -15.34 3.14 8.75
C GLU A 150 -14.73 2.67 10.08
N GLU A 151 -15.29 3.14 11.19
CA GLU A 151 -14.89 2.68 12.51
C GLU A 151 -15.35 1.23 12.73
N ILE A 152 -14.37 0.33 12.90
CA ILE A 152 -14.61 -1.04 13.35
C ILE A 152 -14.88 -1.00 14.85
N ASP A 153 -16.15 -0.85 15.21
CA ASP A 153 -16.60 -0.93 16.60
C ASP A 153 -17.11 -2.35 16.89
N ASP A 154 -16.24 -3.17 17.49
CA ASP A 154 -16.52 -4.54 17.93
C ASP A 154 -17.70 -4.64 18.93
N LEU A 155 -18.16 -3.51 19.49
CA LEU A 155 -19.25 -3.41 20.47
C LEU A 155 -20.55 -2.89 19.84
N LYS A 156 -20.51 -2.37 18.61
CA LYS A 156 -21.67 -1.77 17.95
C LYS A 156 -22.71 -2.84 17.65
N GLY A 157 -23.88 -2.74 18.29
CA GLY A 157 -24.98 -3.68 18.13
C GLY A 157 -24.99 -4.88 19.09
N ARG A 158 -24.01 -4.97 20.00
CA ARG A 158 -24.03 -5.94 21.12
C ARG A 158 -24.86 -5.39 22.27
N SER A 159 -25.59 -6.26 22.96
CA SER A 159 -26.36 -5.88 24.15
C SER A 159 -25.42 -5.53 25.31
N ALA A 160 -25.92 -4.77 26.31
CA ALA A 160 -25.12 -4.40 27.48
C ALA A 160 -24.52 -5.62 28.21
N ASP A 161 -25.30 -6.71 28.29
CA ASP A 161 -24.87 -7.97 28.91
C ASP A 161 -23.71 -8.63 28.13
N GLU A 162 -23.76 -8.63 26.79
CA GLU A 162 -22.70 -9.18 25.94
C GLU A 162 -21.41 -8.35 26.01
N ILE A 163 -21.52 -7.04 26.22
CA ILE A 163 -20.36 -6.15 26.39
C ILE A 163 -19.67 -6.42 27.73
N GLU A 164 -20.44 -6.58 28.81
CA GLU A 164 -19.93 -6.95 30.14
C GLU A 164 -19.24 -8.31 30.12
N GLU A 165 -19.81 -9.30 29.45
CA GLU A 165 -19.22 -10.65 29.37
C GLU A 165 -17.86 -10.63 28.65
N VAL A 166 -17.75 -9.90 27.54
CA VAL A 166 -16.50 -9.75 26.78
C VAL A 166 -15.44 -8.99 27.59
N GLN A 167 -15.86 -7.96 28.34
CA GLN A 167 -14.95 -7.22 29.22
C GLN A 167 -14.46 -8.10 30.37
N ALA A 168 -15.35 -8.87 31.00
CA ALA A 168 -15.02 -9.80 32.07
C ALA A 168 -14.06 -10.90 31.60
N GLU A 169 -14.25 -11.46 30.40
CA GLU A 169 -13.32 -12.43 29.82
C GLU A 169 -11.94 -11.83 29.55
N LYS A 170 -11.89 -10.61 29.00
CA LYS A 170 -10.61 -9.89 28.75
C LYS A 170 -9.88 -9.59 30.05
N GLU A 171 -10.58 -9.13 31.09
CA GLU A 171 -10.00 -8.90 32.42
C GLU A 171 -9.51 -10.20 33.06
N ALA A 172 -10.29 -11.28 32.98
CA ALA A 172 -9.90 -12.58 33.51
C ALA A 172 -8.63 -13.11 32.84
N LYS A 173 -8.53 -13.02 31.51
CA LYS A 173 -7.31 -13.38 30.76
C LYS A 173 -6.12 -12.53 31.16
N THR A 174 -6.30 -11.21 31.25
CA THR A 174 -5.22 -10.28 31.63
C THR A 174 -4.71 -10.56 33.04
N ARG A 175 -5.63 -10.83 33.97
CA ARG A 175 -5.31 -11.15 35.36
C ARG A 175 -4.61 -12.50 35.50
N ALA A 176 -4.99 -13.50 34.70
CA ALA A 176 -4.32 -14.79 34.68
C ALA A 176 -2.85 -14.68 34.22
N ILE A 177 -2.59 -13.90 33.17
CA ILE A 177 -1.22 -13.64 32.67
C ILE A 177 -0.36 -12.94 33.73
N LEU A 178 -0.93 -11.97 34.46
CA LEU A 178 -0.25 -11.27 35.56
C LEU A 178 0.06 -12.16 36.77
N LEU A 179 -0.69 -13.25 36.96
CA LEU A 179 -0.46 -14.22 38.04
C LEU A 179 0.55 -15.32 37.65
N GLU A 180 0.83 -15.48 36.36
CA GLU A 180 1.83 -16.42 35.84
C GLU A 180 3.23 -15.80 35.64
N MET A 181 3.37 -14.47 35.79
CA MET A 181 4.67 -13.75 35.81
C MET A 181 5.18 -13.56 37.24
#